data_AF-A0A835RT99-F1
#
_entry.id   AF-A0A835RT99-F1
#
_cell.length_a   1.000
_cell.length_b   1.000
_cell.length_c   1.000
_cell.angle_alpha   90.00
_cell.angle_beta   90.00
_cell.angle_gamma   90.00
#
_symmetry.space_group_name_H-M   'P 1'
#
loop_
_entity.id
_entity.type
_entity.pdbx_description
1 polymer ?
#
loop_
_entity_poly.entity_id
_entity_poly.type
_entity_poly.pdbx_seq_one_letter_code
_entity_poly.pdbx_strand_id
1 'polypeptide(L)'
;MGGKPMEIMGQDHSNDLHFEGHLDTVSCKKACSCENSRQLKRKYADLQNKHLGFLEPHPINEILHWHNAIKNELNDIAEEARKIQLSGNFYNLSKFEARLQFIADVCIYH
;
A
#
# COMPACT_ATOMS: atom_id res chain seq x y z
N MET A 1 -22.37 -39.88 43.80
CA MET A 1 -22.00 -38.51 43.38
C MET A 1 -22.29 -38.38 41.89
N GLY A 2 -23.43 -37.83 41.52
CA GLY A 2 -23.83 -37.61 40.13
C GLY A 2 -23.86 -36.10 39.87
N GLY A 3 -22.92 -35.60 39.08
CA GLY A 3 -22.90 -34.20 38.64
C GLY A 3 -23.81 -34.02 37.44
N LYS A 4 -24.76 -33.10 37.53
CA LYS A 4 -25.49 -32.56 36.36
C LYS A 4 -24.58 -31.57 35.62
N PRO A 5 -24.55 -31.54 34.28
CA PRO A 5 -24.02 -30.40 33.54
C PRO A 5 -25.09 -29.31 33.43
N MET A 6 -24.66 -28.06 33.56
CA MET A 6 -25.50 -26.87 33.42
C MET A 6 -25.43 -26.41 31.96
N GLU A 7 -26.58 -26.40 31.29
CA GLU A 7 -26.76 -25.79 29.97
C GLU A 7 -26.59 -24.26 30.08
N ILE A 8 -25.87 -23.68 29.13
CA ILE A 8 -25.87 -22.24 28.88
C ILE A 8 -26.17 -22.06 27.39
N MET A 9 -27.37 -21.59 27.08
CA MET A 9 -27.78 -21.11 25.78
C MET A 9 -28.00 -19.60 25.88
N GLY A 10 -27.37 -18.84 25.00
CA GLY A 10 -27.44 -17.38 24.92
C GLY A 10 -26.69 -16.85 23.70
N GLN A 11 -27.42 -16.76 22.59
CA GLN A 11 -27.23 -15.92 21.40
C GLN A 11 -26.96 -14.43 21.78
N ASP A 12 -26.35 -13.52 21.03
CA ASP A 12 -26.12 -13.33 19.59
C ASP A 12 -24.98 -12.31 19.41
N HIS A 13 -24.37 -12.28 18.21
CA HIS A 13 -24.18 -11.09 17.35
C HIS A 13 -22.96 -11.24 16.43
N SER A 14 -23.28 -11.77 15.25
CA SER A 14 -22.80 -11.41 13.91
C SER A 14 -21.67 -10.37 13.81
N ASN A 15 -20.62 -10.74 13.08
CA ASN A 15 -20.09 -9.90 12.01
C ASN A 15 -19.63 -10.82 10.88
N ASP A 16 -20.49 -10.95 9.87
CA ASP A 16 -20.22 -11.64 8.61
C ASP A 16 -19.12 -10.94 7.83
N LEU A 17 -18.08 -11.70 7.50
CA LEU A 17 -17.15 -11.40 6.42
C LEU A 17 -17.89 -11.60 5.08
N HIS A 18 -18.40 -10.52 4.50
CA HIS A 18 -18.83 -10.53 3.10
C HIS A 18 -17.77 -9.86 2.23
N PHE A 19 -16.83 -10.67 1.74
CA PHE A 19 -16.03 -10.35 0.57
C PHE A 19 -16.89 -10.65 -0.66
N GLU A 20 -17.48 -9.63 -1.27
CA GLU A 20 -18.06 -9.74 -2.60
C GLU A 20 -17.58 -8.57 -3.46
N GLY A 21 -16.86 -8.90 -4.53
CA GLY A 21 -16.68 -8.00 -5.64
C GLY A 21 -18.00 -7.90 -6.40
N HIS A 22 -18.53 -6.69 -6.53
CA HIS A 22 -19.61 -6.43 -7.47
C HIS A 22 -19.32 -5.15 -8.26
N LEU A 23 -18.90 -5.39 -9.49
CA LEU A 23 -18.76 -4.41 -10.55
C LEU A 23 -20.18 -4.12 -11.05
N ASP A 24 -20.80 -3.03 -10.58
CA ASP A 24 -22.07 -2.61 -11.16
C ASP A 24 -22.13 -1.11 -11.47
N THR A 25 -22.50 -0.91 -12.73
CA THR A 25 -22.78 0.34 -13.39
C THR A 25 -24.03 0.95 -12.78
N VAL A 26 -23.88 1.96 -11.93
CA VAL A 26 -25.02 2.80 -11.51
C VAL A 26 -25.03 4.09 -12.33
N SER A 27 -25.84 4.07 -13.39
CA SER A 27 -26.30 5.28 -14.07
C SER A 27 -27.12 6.11 -13.09
N CYS A 28 -26.58 7.24 -12.63
CA CYS A 28 -27.34 8.19 -11.83
C CYS A 28 -27.74 9.39 -12.70
N LYS A 29 -28.99 9.34 -13.17
CA LYS A 29 -29.72 10.49 -13.73
C LYS A 29 -30.00 11.49 -12.62
N LYS A 30 -29.09 12.43 -12.40
CA LYS A 30 -29.38 13.67 -11.68
C LYS A 30 -28.85 14.82 -12.53
N ALA A 31 -29.74 15.73 -12.90
CA ALA A 31 -29.38 17.00 -13.52
C ALA A 31 -28.62 17.83 -12.49
N CYS A 32 -27.30 17.62 -12.43
CA CYS A 32 -26.37 18.50 -11.76
C CYS A 32 -25.88 19.48 -12.82
N SER A 33 -26.31 20.75 -12.69
CA SER A 33 -25.79 21.86 -13.48
C SER A 33 -24.37 22.16 -13.01
N CYS A 34 -23.40 21.40 -13.53
CA CYS A 34 -21.99 21.75 -13.50
C CYS A 34 -21.63 22.32 -14.88
N GLU A 35 -22.01 23.58 -15.09
CA GLU A 35 -21.46 24.39 -16.17
C GLU A 35 -19.98 24.64 -15.89
N ASN A 36 -19.13 23.77 -16.42
CA ASN A 36 -17.84 24.09 -17.05
C ASN A 36 -17.11 22.79 -17.44
N SER A 37 -17.70 22.05 -18.39
CA SER A 37 -16.92 21.12 -19.22
C SER A 37 -16.11 21.93 -20.22
N ARG A 38 -15.02 22.56 -19.75
CA ARG A 38 -13.94 22.92 -20.66
C ARG A 38 -13.17 21.64 -20.91
N GLN A 39 -13.64 20.92 -21.92
CA GLN A 39 -12.89 19.88 -22.60
C GLN A 39 -11.53 20.46 -22.98
N LEU A 40 -10.53 20.27 -22.14
CA LEU A 40 -9.14 20.45 -22.53
C LEU A 40 -8.72 19.19 -23.29
N LYS A 41 -9.42 18.92 -24.41
CA LYS A 41 -8.88 18.12 -25.49
C LYS A 41 -7.72 18.94 -26.05
N ARG A 42 -6.56 18.89 -25.39
CA ARG A 42 -5.30 19.23 -26.04
C ARG A 42 -5.20 18.25 -27.20
N LYS A 43 -5.40 18.76 -28.42
CA LYS A 43 -5.07 18.04 -29.63
C LYS A 43 -3.60 17.70 -29.47
N TYR A 44 -3.29 16.43 -29.25
CA TYR A 44 -1.93 15.93 -29.40
C TYR A 44 -1.66 16.06 -30.89
N ALA A 45 -1.16 17.24 -31.28
CA ALA A 45 -0.54 17.40 -32.57
C ALA A 45 0.60 16.39 -32.57
N ASP A 46 0.55 15.49 -33.55
CA ASP A 46 1.59 14.55 -33.91
C ASP A 46 2.89 15.34 -34.13
N LEU A 47 3.60 15.61 -33.05
CA LEU A 47 4.99 16.01 -33.08
C LEU A 47 5.74 14.69 -33.21
N GLN A 48 5.88 14.26 -34.46
CA GLN A 48 7.04 13.51 -34.91
C GLN A 48 8.29 14.36 -34.65
N ASN A 49 8.67 14.46 -33.39
CA ASN A 49 10.01 14.81 -33.00
C ASN A 49 10.60 13.50 -32.50
N LYS A 50 11.69 13.06 -33.12
CA LYS A 50 12.50 11.93 -32.67
C LYS A 50 13.11 12.28 -31.32
N HIS A 51 12.30 12.30 -30.27
CA HIS A 51 12.70 12.66 -28.93
C HIS A 51 13.12 11.38 -28.23
N LEU A 52 14.39 11.01 -28.43
CA LEU A 52 15.25 10.26 -27.51
C LEU A 52 14.49 9.50 -26.39
N GLY A 53 13.69 8.50 -26.77
CA GLY A 53 12.54 8.05 -25.97
C GLY A 53 12.84 7.06 -24.85
N PHE A 54 14.01 7.10 -24.22
CA PHE A 54 14.42 6.05 -23.27
C PHE A 54 15.26 6.50 -22.07
N LEU A 55 15.36 7.80 -21.77
CA LEU A 55 16.20 8.27 -20.66
C LEU A 55 15.48 9.06 -19.57
N GLU A 56 14.19 9.34 -19.72
CA GLU A 56 13.40 9.92 -18.64
C GLU A 56 12.69 8.79 -17.89
N PRO A 57 13.01 8.54 -16.62
CA PRO A 57 12.33 7.50 -15.86
C PRO A 57 10.85 7.84 -15.78
N HIS A 58 10.01 6.90 -16.21
CA HIS A 58 8.58 7.08 -16.09
C HIS A 58 8.24 7.16 -14.60
N PRO A 59 7.53 8.20 -14.10
CA PRO A 59 7.37 8.44 -12.65
C PRO A 59 6.72 7.26 -11.92
N ILE A 60 5.82 6.53 -12.59
CA ILE A 60 5.24 5.28 -12.05
C ILE A 60 6.32 4.21 -11.81
N ASN A 61 7.30 4.08 -12.70
CA ASN A 61 8.39 3.13 -12.55
C ASN A 61 9.33 3.52 -11.41
N GLU A 62 9.56 4.83 -11.18
CA GLU A 62 10.33 5.33 -10.04
C GLU A 62 9.64 5.00 -8.71
N ILE A 63 8.35 5.30 -8.59
CA ILE A 63 7.57 4.97 -7.38
C ILE A 63 7.60 3.45 -7.12
N LEU A 64 7.42 2.63 -8.17
CA LEU A 64 7.47 1.19 -8.04
C LEU A 64 8.86 0.69 -7.63
N HIS A 65 9.92 1.30 -8.14
CA HIS A 65 11.29 1.00 -7.76
C HIS A 65 11.52 1.25 -6.27
N TRP A 66 11.13 2.42 -5.76
CA TRP A 66 11.29 2.79 -4.35
C TRP A 66 10.43 1.96 -3.42
N HIS A 67 9.19 1.63 -3.82
CA HIS A 67 8.34 0.74 -3.04
C HIS A 67 8.96 -0.66 -2.87
N ASN A 68 9.59 -1.19 -3.92
CA ASN A 68 10.30 -2.47 -3.84
C ASN A 68 11.55 -2.37 -2.96
N ALA A 69 12.29 -1.26 -3.02
CA ALA A 69 13.43 -1.02 -2.15
C ALA A 69 13.00 -0.99 -0.66
N ILE A 70 11.95 -0.22 -0.33
CA ILE A 70 11.38 -0.18 1.03
C ILE A 70 10.97 -1.57 1.49
N LYS A 71 10.28 -2.34 0.64
CA LYS A 71 9.85 -3.70 0.98
C LYS A 71 11.04 -4.60 1.33
N ASN A 72 12.14 -4.51 0.60
CA ASN A 72 13.35 -5.29 0.88
C ASN A 72 13.99 -4.86 2.21
N GLU A 73 14.10 -3.56 2.47
CA GLU A 73 14.64 -3.04 3.72
C GLU A 73 13.79 -3.45 4.94
N LEU A 74 12.47 -3.47 4.81
CA LEU A 74 11.58 -3.96 5.86
C LEU A 74 11.79 -5.45 6.18
N ASN A 75 12.04 -6.28 5.16
CA ASN A 75 12.37 -7.69 5.37
C ASN A 75 13.69 -7.86 6.12
N ASP A 76 14.70 -7.08 5.74
CA ASP A 76 16.00 -7.11 6.39
C ASP A 76 15.94 -6.60 7.84
N ILE A 77 15.16 -5.56 8.10
CA ILE A 77 14.86 -5.05 9.45
C ILE A 77 14.21 -6.16 10.29
N ALA A 78 13.23 -6.89 9.74
CA ALA A 78 12.58 -7.99 10.43
C ALA A 78 13.57 -9.13 10.75
N GLU A 79 14.53 -9.39 9.84
CA GLU A 79 15.58 -10.37 10.08
C GLU A 79 16.57 -9.94 11.18
N GLU A 80 17.04 -8.70 11.14
CA GLU A 80 17.94 -8.17 12.17
C GLU A 80 17.24 -8.12 13.53
N ALA A 81 15.96 -7.72 13.58
CA ALA A 81 15.15 -7.77 14.79
C ALA A 81 15.05 -9.20 15.37
N ARG A 82 14.90 -10.21 14.50
CA ARG A 82 14.91 -11.62 14.91
C ARG A 82 16.25 -12.04 15.49
N LYS A 83 17.38 -11.64 14.87
CA LYS A 83 18.74 -11.95 15.37
C LYS A 83 18.99 -11.31 16.73
N ILE A 84 18.56 -10.07 16.93
CA ILE A 84 18.67 -9.36 18.20
C ILE A 84 17.84 -10.07 19.27
N GLN A 85 16.59 -10.42 18.98
CA GLN A 85 15.73 -11.16 19.90
C GLN A 85 16.34 -12.52 20.30
N LEU A 86 16.88 -13.28 19.35
CA LEU A 86 17.48 -14.59 19.62
C LEU A 86 18.79 -14.51 20.40
N SER A 87 19.62 -13.49 20.11
CA SER A 87 20.90 -13.31 20.80
C SER A 87 20.78 -12.64 22.17
N GLY A 88 19.66 -11.95 22.43
CA GLY A 88 19.47 -11.12 23.63
C GLY A 88 20.44 -9.93 23.72
N ASN A 89 21.18 -9.65 22.65
CA ASN A 89 22.20 -8.61 22.62
C ASN A 89 21.70 -7.39 21.83
N PHE A 90 21.43 -6.31 22.55
CA PHE A 90 20.94 -5.04 22.00
C PHE A 90 22.03 -3.98 21.82
N TYR A 91 23.31 -4.32 22.01
CA TYR A 91 24.39 -3.33 21.92
C TYR A 91 24.69 -2.88 20.49
N ASN A 92 24.43 -3.71 19.47
CA ASN A 92 24.71 -3.37 18.08
C ASN A 92 23.42 -3.19 17.28
N LEU A 93 22.86 -1.98 17.36
CA LEU A 93 21.68 -1.58 16.58
C LEU A 93 22.04 -0.78 15.31
N SER A 94 23.32 -0.52 15.06
CA SER A 94 23.77 0.33 13.95
C SER A 94 23.21 -0.08 12.59
N LYS A 95 23.12 -1.39 12.31
CA LYS A 95 22.53 -1.93 11.08
C LYS A 95 21.03 -1.68 11.00
N PHE A 96 20.33 -1.80 12.12
CA PHE A 96 18.89 -1.56 12.20
C PHE A 96 18.58 -0.06 12.00
N GLU A 97 19.35 0.80 12.66
CA GLU A 97 19.25 2.26 12.54
C GLU A 97 19.52 2.74 11.11
N ALA A 98 20.58 2.25 10.46
CA ALA A 98 20.93 2.63 9.09
C ALA A 98 19.81 2.29 8.08
N ARG A 99 19.17 1.13 8.24
CA ARG A 99 18.07 0.70 7.36
C ARG A 99 16.80 1.52 7.59
N LEU A 100 16.50 1.85 8.85
CA LEU A 100 15.40 2.76 9.16
C LEU A 100 15.63 4.16 8.57
N GLN A 101 16.87 4.67 8.65
CA GLN A 101 17.22 5.96 8.07
C GLN A 101 17.01 5.95 6.55
N PHE A 102 17.45 4.90 5.86
CA PHE A 102 17.22 4.76 4.42
C PHE A 102 15.72 4.85 4.09
N ILE A 103 14.85 4.12 4.82
CA ILE A 103 13.40 4.17 4.60
C ILE A 103 12.87 5.59 4.82
N ALA A 104 13.32 6.26 5.88
CA ALA A 104 12.90 7.63 6.18
C ALA A 104 13.28 8.60 5.04
N ASP A 105 14.51 8.49 4.53
CA ASP A 105 14.98 9.33 3.43
C ASP A 105 14.15 9.08 2.16
N VAL A 106 13.92 7.81 1.79
CA VAL A 106 13.09 7.47 0.63
C VAL A 106 11.68 8.05 0.78
N CYS A 107 11.03 7.89 1.94
CA CYS A 107 9.69 8.42 2.19
C CYS A 107 9.61 9.97 2.19
N ILE A 108 10.72 10.66 2.41
CA ILE A 108 10.77 12.13 2.36
C ILE A 108 10.88 12.62 0.91
N TYR A 109 11.66 11.92 0.08
CA TYR A 109 12.01 12.39 -1.26
C TYR A 109 11.17 11.76 -2.38
N HIS A 110 10.40 10.69 -2.12
CA HIS A 110 9.67 9.91 -3.13
C HIS A 110 8.24 9.61 -2.70
#